data_AF-A0A8X6JV43-F1
#
_entry.id   AF-A0A8X6JV43-F1
#
_cell.length_a   1.000
_cell.length_b   1.000
_cell.length_c   1.000
_cell.angle_alpha   90.00
_cell.angle_beta   90.00
_cell.angle_gamma   90.00
#
_symmetry.space_group_name_H-M   'P 1'
#
loop_
_entity.id
_entity.type
_entity.pdbx_description
1 polymer ?
#
loop_
_entity_poly.entity_id
_entity_poly.type
_entity_poly.pdbx_seq_one_letter_code
_entity_poly.pdbx_strand_id
1 'polypeptide(L)'
;MQNNEILPIIDKCSSFLKLQGVLAWCVHFKEKNPLQITTGNLTVAELSTALLCLVRKVQSVYFTTEIWCIERGQQLPDSINLLTLSPFLDERKILCVGGRLRHSNLPAEQKDPKLIPNNHLICDLIVKHYHFSYLHTGAEATLANIRTKFWIVNGRSKVKRVIKQCIKCLKVSAKGKNQMMADGRFIFKCRNPANKKEEPLTSDEMSEAETYLIKQVQLGLFHTEMRAMKNGADICNRSKVLKLSPFLDDKEIIRLNFPNCCILQLHPKNDVYSR
;
A
#
# COMPACT_ATOMS: atom_id res chain seq x y z
N MET A 1 2.48 27.34 18.55
CA MET A 1 2.90 26.00 18.08
C MET A 1 4.40 25.94 18.04
N GLN A 2 4.99 25.40 19.11
CA GLN A 2 6.41 25.11 19.20
C GLN A 2 6.77 23.95 18.26
N ASN A 3 8.07 23.80 18.00
CA ASN A 3 8.68 22.96 16.99
C ASN A 3 8.43 21.42 17.09
N ASN A 4 7.53 20.91 17.92
CA ASN A 4 7.28 19.46 18.06
C ASN A 4 5.81 19.01 17.94
N GLU A 5 4.83 19.91 17.83
CA GLU A 5 3.41 19.52 17.98
C GLU A 5 2.73 19.00 16.70
N ILE A 6 3.30 19.23 15.52
CA ILE A 6 2.67 18.88 14.24
C ILE A 6 2.87 17.39 13.88
N LEU A 7 4.00 16.78 14.26
CA LEU A 7 4.29 15.38 13.92
C LEU A 7 3.26 14.40 14.51
N PRO A 8 2.86 14.51 15.80
CA PRO A 8 1.84 13.63 16.37
C PRO A 8 0.46 13.76 15.71
N ILE A 9 0.15 14.91 15.08
CA ILE A 9 -1.11 15.11 14.36
C ILE A 9 -1.13 14.31 13.06
N ILE A 10 0.03 14.19 12.39
CA ILE A 10 0.17 13.43 11.16
C ILE A 10 -0.20 11.96 11.41
N ASP A 11 0.28 11.39 12.52
CA ASP A 11 0.04 10.00 12.92
C ASP A 11 -1.45 9.69 13.22
N LYS A 12 -2.23 10.71 13.57
CA LYS A 12 -3.67 10.58 13.85
C LYS A 12 -4.54 10.76 12.61
N CYS A 13 -3.97 11.15 11.48
CA CYS A 13 -4.73 11.44 10.26
C CYS A 13 -4.68 10.27 9.28
N SER A 14 -5.86 9.84 8.81
CA SER A 14 -6.01 8.76 7.82
C SER A 14 -5.97 9.24 6.37
N SER A 15 -6.08 10.56 6.13
CA SER A 15 -6.05 11.16 4.79
C SER A 15 -5.28 12.48 4.76
N PHE A 16 -4.67 12.76 3.62
CA PHE A 16 -3.92 13.99 3.39
C PHE A 16 -4.80 15.25 3.48
N LEU A 17 -6.02 15.20 2.94
CA LEU A 17 -6.96 16.32 3.00
C LEU A 17 -7.44 16.59 4.43
N LYS A 18 -7.68 15.55 5.24
CA LYS A 18 -8.02 15.72 6.66
C LYS A 18 -6.88 16.36 7.43
N LEU A 19 -5.64 15.90 7.20
CA LEU A 19 -4.45 16.51 7.79
C LEU A 19 -4.32 17.99 7.41
N GLN A 20 -4.48 18.31 6.11
CA GLN A 20 -4.40 19.69 5.63
C GLN A 20 -5.51 20.56 6.24
N GLY A 21 -6.74 20.05 6.35
CA GLY A 21 -7.86 20.77 6.96
C GLY A 21 -7.65 21.04 8.45
N VAL A 22 -7.18 20.04 9.22
CA VAL A 22 -6.87 20.22 10.65
C VAL A 22 -5.79 21.30 10.82
N LEU A 23 -4.72 21.25 10.02
CA LEU A 23 -3.65 22.24 10.09
C LEU A 23 -4.11 23.63 9.64
N ALA A 24 -5.02 23.71 8.66
CA ALA A 24 -5.60 24.97 8.23
C ALA A 24 -6.45 25.60 9.32
N TRP A 25 -7.22 24.82 10.07
CA TRP A 25 -7.90 25.31 11.28
C TRP A 25 -6.90 25.76 12.34
N CYS A 26 -5.82 25.02 12.58
CA CYS A 26 -4.79 25.45 13.52
C CYS A 26 -4.14 26.80 13.13
N VAL A 27 -3.91 27.03 11.84
CA VAL A 27 -3.42 28.32 11.33
C VAL A 27 -4.48 29.41 11.47
N HIS A 28 -5.72 29.13 11.08
CA HIS A 28 -6.86 30.04 11.16
C HIS A 28 -7.07 30.59 12.57
N PHE A 29 -7.08 29.70 13.57
CA PHE A 29 -7.24 30.08 14.99
C PHE A 29 -6.02 30.78 15.57
N LYS A 30 -4.84 30.59 14.99
CA LYS A 30 -3.62 31.27 15.44
C LYS A 30 -3.57 32.71 14.96
N GLU A 31 -4.00 32.96 13.72
CA GLU A 31 -3.92 34.29 13.10
C GLU A 31 -5.08 35.20 13.51
N LYS A 32 -6.23 34.63 13.89
CA LYS A 32 -7.38 35.42 14.35
C LYS A 32 -7.44 35.47 15.88
N ASN A 33 -7.76 36.65 16.38
CA ASN A 33 -7.84 36.96 17.80
C ASN A 33 -8.80 35.96 18.50
N PRO A 34 -8.43 35.34 19.65
CA PRO A 34 -9.30 34.36 20.34
C PRO A 34 -10.68 34.89 20.71
N LEU A 35 -10.85 36.22 20.71
CA LEU A 35 -12.09 36.93 21.03
C LEU A 35 -12.99 37.16 19.82
N GLN A 36 -12.52 36.93 18.59
CA GLN A 36 -13.35 36.96 17.39
C GLN A 36 -13.80 35.54 17.05
N ILE A 37 -15.10 35.27 17.21
CA ILE A 37 -15.70 34.04 16.71
C ILE A 37 -15.48 34.01 15.20
N THR A 38 -14.69 33.06 14.78
CA THR A 38 -14.32 32.86 13.39
C THR A 38 -15.42 32.09 12.68
N THR A 39 -16.49 32.81 12.35
CA THR A 39 -17.62 32.29 11.58
C THR A 39 -17.26 32.30 10.08
N GLY A 40 -16.53 31.28 9.62
CA GLY A 40 -16.20 31.16 8.21
C GLY A 40 -15.67 29.79 7.80
N ASN A 41 -15.92 29.42 6.55
CA ASN A 41 -15.31 28.23 5.94
C ASN A 41 -13.81 28.48 5.70
N LEU A 42 -13.01 27.41 5.72
CA LEU A 42 -11.60 27.49 5.35
C LEU A 42 -11.43 27.95 3.91
N THR A 43 -10.59 28.95 3.71
CA THR A 43 -10.23 29.46 2.39
C THR A 43 -9.12 28.61 1.76
N VAL A 44 -9.02 28.69 0.42
CA VAL A 44 -7.93 28.03 -0.33
C VAL A 44 -6.56 28.58 0.11
N ALA A 45 -6.48 29.87 0.43
CA ALA A 45 -5.27 30.50 0.93
C ALA A 45 -4.81 29.86 2.25
N GLU A 46 -5.72 29.67 3.21
CA GLU A 46 -5.41 29.03 4.49
C GLU A 46 -4.99 27.57 4.33
N LEU A 47 -5.66 26.82 3.44
CA LEU A 47 -5.25 25.46 3.08
C LEU A 47 -3.85 25.43 2.48
N SER A 48 -3.49 26.42 1.66
CA SER A 48 -2.16 26.53 1.07
C SER A 48 -1.11 26.87 2.13
N THR A 49 -1.39 27.82 3.03
CA THR A 49 -0.50 28.19 4.13
C THR A 49 -0.28 27.03 5.09
N ALA A 50 -1.34 26.28 5.41
CA ALA A 50 -1.26 25.08 6.24
C ALA A 50 -0.36 24.01 5.63
N LEU A 51 -0.48 23.79 4.32
CA LEU A 51 0.38 22.86 3.60
C LEU A 51 1.84 23.30 3.63
N LEU A 52 2.13 24.58 3.41
CA LEU A 52 3.49 25.11 3.47
C LEU A 52 4.08 25.00 4.88
N CYS A 53 3.27 25.29 5.91
CA CYS A 53 3.65 25.11 7.31
C CYS A 53 4.00 23.65 7.62
N LEU A 54 3.17 22.70 7.17
CA LEU A 54 3.41 21.27 7.31
C LEU A 54 4.72 20.85 6.65
N VAL A 55 4.92 21.23 5.39
CA VAL A 55 6.11 20.88 4.61
C VAL A 55 7.37 21.45 5.28
N ARG A 56 7.39 22.76 5.57
CA ARG A 56 8.52 23.42 6.24
C ARG A 56 8.83 22.74 7.57
N LYS A 57 7.79 22.32 8.31
CA LYS A 57 7.98 21.65 9.59
C LYS A 57 8.59 20.27 9.43
N VAL A 58 8.08 19.45 8.51
CA VAL A 58 8.66 18.13 8.21
C VAL A 58 10.11 18.30 7.75
N GLN A 59 10.39 19.27 6.88
CA GLN A 59 11.75 19.53 6.42
C GLN A 59 12.68 19.98 7.55
N SER A 60 12.22 20.81 8.49
CA SER A 60 13.02 21.22 9.65
C SER A 60 13.43 20.08 10.60
N VAL A 61 12.79 18.91 10.47
CA VAL A 61 13.07 17.74 11.30
C VAL A 61 13.95 16.73 10.55
N TYR A 62 13.66 16.52 9.27
CA TYR A 62 14.30 15.48 8.46
C TYR A 62 15.45 15.97 7.59
N PHE A 63 15.52 17.28 7.33
CA PHE A 63 16.53 17.90 6.46
C PHE A 63 17.31 19.00 7.20
N THR A 64 17.49 18.87 8.51
CA THR A 64 18.10 19.90 9.35
C THR A 64 19.52 20.24 8.90
N THR A 65 20.31 19.22 8.60
CA THR A 65 21.70 19.35 8.13
C THR A 65 21.76 20.01 6.76
N GLU A 66 20.88 19.61 5.86
CA GLU A 66 20.84 20.11 4.48
C GLU A 66 20.40 21.57 4.43
N ILE A 67 19.37 21.91 5.20
CA ILE A 67 18.90 23.30 5.34
C ILE A 67 20.04 24.16 5.89
N TRP A 68 20.71 23.70 6.95
CA TRP A 68 21.83 24.42 7.53
C TRP A 68 23.01 24.62 6.56
N CYS A 69 23.36 23.59 5.77
CA CYS A 69 24.39 23.71 4.74
C CYS A 69 24.01 24.72 3.66
N ILE A 70 22.78 24.65 3.14
CA ILE A 70 22.30 25.54 2.07
C ILE A 70 22.25 26.99 2.55
N GLU A 71 21.79 27.25 3.77
CA GLU A 71 21.75 28.60 4.33
C GLU A 71 23.14 29.23 4.50
N ARG A 72 24.17 28.42 4.69
CA ARG A 72 25.57 28.86 4.87
C ARG A 72 26.42 28.75 3.61
N GLY A 73 25.83 28.35 2.47
CA GLY A 73 26.57 28.12 1.23
C GLY A 73 27.60 27.00 1.32
N GLN A 74 27.41 26.03 2.23
CA GLN A 74 28.29 24.88 2.39
C GLN A 74 27.87 23.72 1.50
N GLN A 75 28.82 22.84 1.20
CA GLN A 75 28.57 21.63 0.42
C GLN A 75 27.60 20.70 1.16
N LEU A 76 26.66 20.11 0.42
CA LEU A 76 25.70 19.16 0.97
C LEU A 76 26.36 17.81 1.27
N PRO A 77 25.89 17.07 2.31
CA PRO A 77 26.40 15.74 2.61
C PRO A 77 26.18 14.75 1.46
N ASP A 78 27.19 13.91 1.18
CA ASP A 78 27.13 12.84 0.17
C ASP A 78 26.09 11.74 0.50
N SER A 79 25.66 11.67 1.76
CA SER A 79 24.69 10.68 2.27
C SER A 79 23.33 10.78 1.59
N ILE A 80 23.03 11.93 0.98
CA ILE A 80 21.87 12.05 0.12
C ILE A 80 22.38 12.11 -1.32
N ASN A 81 21.93 11.17 -2.14
CA ASN A 81 21.95 11.25 -3.61
C ASN A 81 21.10 12.44 -4.14
N LEU A 82 21.16 13.61 -3.49
CA LEU A 82 20.56 14.90 -3.81
C LEU A 82 21.48 15.76 -4.68
N LEU A 83 22.76 15.40 -4.86
CA LEU A 83 23.68 16.11 -5.76
C LEU A 83 23.10 16.22 -7.18
N THR A 84 22.36 15.21 -7.63
CA THR A 84 21.66 15.22 -8.92
C THR A 84 20.38 16.08 -8.93
N LEU A 85 19.89 16.48 -7.77
CA LEU A 85 18.59 17.15 -7.58
C LEU A 85 18.73 18.64 -7.29
N SER A 86 19.96 19.18 -7.21
CA SER A 86 20.25 20.61 -7.02
C SER A 86 19.26 21.30 -6.06
N PRO A 87 19.14 20.82 -4.80
CA PRO A 87 18.14 21.35 -3.88
C PRO A 87 18.49 22.79 -3.46
N PHE A 88 17.47 23.61 -3.27
CA PHE A 88 17.60 25.00 -2.88
C PHE A 88 16.45 25.43 -1.96
N LEU A 89 16.64 26.51 -1.20
CA LEU A 89 15.57 27.11 -0.40
C LEU A 89 14.85 28.17 -1.22
N ASP A 90 13.52 28.07 -1.27
CA ASP A 90 12.69 29.12 -1.85
C ASP A 90 12.58 30.36 -0.93
N GLU A 91 11.91 31.41 -1.41
CA GLU A 91 11.67 32.66 -0.65
C GLU A 91 10.94 32.42 0.68
N ARG A 92 10.22 31.29 0.80
CA ARG A 92 9.44 30.90 1.97
C ARG A 92 10.22 29.94 2.89
N LYS A 93 11.53 29.77 2.65
CA LYS A 93 12.41 28.85 3.39
C LYS A 93 11.95 27.39 3.33
N ILE A 94 11.38 27.00 2.20
CA ILE A 94 11.03 25.61 1.90
C ILE A 94 12.10 25.02 0.99
N LEU A 95 12.53 23.82 1.33
CA LEU A 95 13.50 23.07 0.55
C LEU A 95 12.82 22.50 -0.70
N CYS A 96 13.22 23.00 -1.86
CA CYS A 96 12.71 22.61 -3.17
C CYS A 96 13.80 21.92 -3.98
N VAL A 97 13.38 21.10 -4.96
CA VAL A 97 14.28 20.46 -5.91
C VAL A 97 14.30 21.29 -7.18
N GLY A 98 15.48 21.83 -7.51
CA GLY A 98 15.70 22.56 -8.75
C GLY A 98 16.17 21.65 -9.88
N GLY A 99 16.35 22.22 -11.07
CA GLY A 99 17.06 21.56 -12.16
C GLY A 99 16.47 21.80 -13.53
N ARG A 100 16.34 20.72 -14.31
CA ARG A 100 16.12 20.75 -15.77
C ARG A 100 14.85 21.49 -16.23
N LEU A 101 13.87 21.67 -15.34
CA LEU A 101 12.59 22.33 -15.65
C LEU A 101 12.56 23.84 -15.34
N ARG A 102 13.65 24.40 -14.78
CA ARG A 102 13.72 25.83 -14.37
C ARG A 102 13.41 26.79 -15.52
N HIS A 103 13.80 26.44 -16.75
CA HIS A 103 13.58 27.23 -17.96
C HIS A 103 12.33 26.83 -18.77
N SER A 104 11.49 25.91 -18.27
CA SER A 104 10.26 25.52 -18.97
C SER A 104 9.13 26.54 -18.78
N ASN A 105 8.13 26.55 -19.67
CA ASN A 105 6.91 27.37 -19.52
C ASN A 105 5.88 26.78 -18.53
N LEU A 106 6.32 25.94 -17.59
CA LEU A 106 5.44 25.34 -16.59
C LEU A 106 5.13 26.32 -15.46
N PRO A 107 4.03 26.13 -14.71
CA PRO A 107 3.77 26.88 -13.48
C PRO A 107 4.90 26.70 -12.47
N ALA A 108 5.22 27.76 -11.69
CA ALA A 108 6.31 27.74 -10.70
C ALA A 108 6.23 26.56 -9.73
N GLU A 109 5.02 26.17 -9.29
CA GLU A 109 4.80 25.03 -8.41
C GLU A 109 5.29 23.69 -8.99
N GLN A 110 5.28 23.56 -10.31
CA GLN A 110 5.72 22.36 -11.03
C GLN A 110 7.20 22.42 -11.41
N LYS A 111 7.77 23.62 -11.51
CA LYS A 111 9.22 23.81 -11.71
C LYS A 111 10.02 23.39 -10.49
N ASP A 112 9.49 23.75 -9.32
CA ASP A 112 10.20 23.66 -8.03
C ASP A 112 9.42 22.79 -7.03
N PRO A 113 9.36 21.46 -7.26
CA PRO A 113 8.65 20.56 -6.36
C PRO A 113 9.29 20.53 -4.97
N LYS A 114 8.44 20.52 -3.94
CA LYS A 114 8.85 20.59 -2.53
C LYS A 114 9.43 19.25 -2.08
N LEU A 115 10.62 19.25 -1.49
CA LEU A 115 11.30 18.02 -1.07
C LEU A 115 10.61 17.38 0.14
N ILE A 116 10.29 16.09 0.07
CA ILE A 116 9.63 15.34 1.15
C ILE A 116 10.46 14.10 1.52
N PRO A 117 10.67 13.81 2.83
CA PRO A 117 11.41 12.65 3.28
C PRO A 117 10.61 11.36 3.09
N ASN A 118 11.28 10.26 2.75
CA ASN A 118 10.64 8.98 2.42
C ASN A 118 10.12 8.17 3.64
N ASN A 119 10.64 8.48 4.83
CA ASN A 119 10.49 7.67 6.04
C ASN A 119 9.34 8.10 6.95
N HIS A 120 8.53 9.08 6.55
CA HIS A 120 7.44 9.59 7.37
C HIS A 120 6.05 9.25 6.81
N LEU A 121 5.04 9.13 7.70
CA LEU A 121 3.65 8.79 7.34
C LEU A 121 3.04 9.77 6.34
N ILE A 122 3.47 11.03 6.38
CA ILE A 122 3.06 12.06 5.41
C ILE A 122 3.27 11.62 3.96
N CYS A 123 4.34 10.88 3.66
CA CYS A 123 4.55 10.34 2.31
C CYS A 123 3.47 9.34 1.93
N ASP A 124 3.08 8.46 2.84
CA ASP A 124 2.04 7.47 2.55
C ASP A 124 0.68 8.16 2.33
N LEU A 125 0.39 9.21 3.10
CA LEU A 125 -0.81 10.02 2.92
C LEU A 125 -0.82 10.76 1.57
N ILE A 126 0.31 11.37 1.18
CA ILE A 126 0.45 12.03 -0.13
C ILE A 126 0.27 11.01 -1.26
N VAL A 127 1.00 9.90 -1.21
CA VAL A 127 0.92 8.87 -2.26
C VAL A 127 -0.50 8.32 -2.37
N LYS A 128 -1.14 8.00 -1.25
CA LYS A 128 -2.54 7.55 -1.23
C LYS A 128 -3.46 8.60 -1.86
N HIS A 129 -3.33 9.87 -1.48
CA HIS A 129 -4.16 10.94 -2.02
C HIS A 129 -4.05 11.00 -3.54
N TYR A 130 -2.85 11.12 -4.10
CA TYR A 130 -2.68 11.16 -5.56
C TYR A 130 -3.11 9.87 -6.24
N HIS A 131 -2.84 8.71 -5.64
CA HIS A 131 -3.29 7.44 -6.18
C HIS A 131 -4.83 7.35 -6.28
N PHE A 132 -5.56 7.79 -5.25
CA PHE A 132 -7.02 7.79 -5.25
C PHE A 132 -7.62 8.89 -6.13
N SER A 133 -7.08 10.12 -6.08
CA SER A 133 -7.56 11.27 -6.86
C SER A 133 -7.43 11.04 -8.36
N TYR A 134 -6.40 10.31 -8.79
CA TYR A 134 -6.16 9.95 -10.19
C TYR A 134 -6.62 8.52 -10.50
N LEU A 135 -7.73 8.08 -9.90
CA LEU A 135 -8.44 6.84 -10.30
C LEU A 135 -7.56 5.58 -10.32
N HIS A 136 -6.71 5.42 -9.31
CA HIS A 136 -5.85 4.25 -9.17
C HIS A 136 -4.82 4.04 -10.28
N THR A 137 -4.29 5.13 -10.86
CA THR A 137 -3.20 5.07 -11.83
C THR A 137 -2.01 4.24 -11.35
N GLY A 138 -1.27 3.67 -12.32
CA GLY A 138 -0.04 2.91 -12.05
C GLY A 138 1.05 3.72 -11.33
N ALA A 139 2.13 3.05 -10.93
CA ALA A 139 3.16 3.64 -10.09
C ALA A 139 3.88 4.83 -10.73
N GLU A 140 4.27 4.73 -12.01
CA GLU A 140 4.99 5.83 -12.68
C GLU A 140 4.07 7.04 -12.94
N ALA A 141 2.81 6.81 -13.33
CA ALA A 141 1.82 7.87 -13.52
C ALA A 141 1.50 8.58 -12.19
N THR A 142 1.28 7.82 -11.12
CA THR A 142 1.08 8.38 -9.77
C THR A 142 2.30 9.20 -9.34
N LEU A 143 3.52 8.70 -9.58
CA LEU A 143 4.76 9.41 -9.26
C LEU A 143 4.91 10.70 -10.08
N ALA A 144 4.54 10.69 -11.36
CA ALA A 144 4.54 11.88 -12.20
C ALA A 144 3.57 12.95 -11.67
N ASN A 145 2.36 12.55 -11.27
CA ASN A 145 1.39 13.46 -10.68
C ASN A 145 1.88 14.04 -9.35
N ILE A 146 2.52 13.23 -8.49
CA ILE A 146 3.12 13.72 -7.24
C ILE A 146 4.22 14.75 -7.54
N ARG A 147 5.08 14.48 -8.53
CA ARG A 147 6.20 15.35 -8.93
C ARG A 147 5.77 16.72 -9.44
N THR A 148 4.49 16.92 -9.75
CA THR A 148 3.97 18.27 -10.06
C THR A 148 3.98 19.21 -8.86
N LYS A 149 4.03 18.70 -7.63
CA LYS A 149 4.04 19.51 -6.40
C LYS A 149 5.09 19.09 -5.37
N PHE A 150 5.45 17.82 -5.34
CA PHE A 150 6.31 17.23 -4.30
C PHE A 150 7.38 16.31 -4.90
N TRP A 151 8.60 16.40 -4.37
CA TRP A 151 9.68 15.48 -4.68
C TRP A 151 9.95 14.56 -3.48
N ILE A 152 9.48 13.31 -3.56
CA ILE A 152 9.72 12.32 -2.50
C ILE A 152 11.09 11.67 -2.73
N VAL A 153 11.97 11.74 -1.72
CA VAL A 153 13.26 11.02 -1.74
C VAL A 153 13.00 9.52 -1.97
N ASN A 154 13.73 8.87 -2.89
CA ASN A 154 13.46 7.46 -3.25
C ASN A 154 11.97 7.17 -3.58
N GLY A 155 11.28 8.16 -4.15
CA GLY A 155 9.82 8.18 -4.31
C GLY A 155 9.26 7.01 -5.12
N ARG A 156 9.98 6.53 -6.15
CA ARG A 156 9.56 5.37 -6.96
C ARG A 156 9.30 4.13 -6.09
N SER A 157 10.24 3.81 -5.19
CA SER A 157 10.12 2.63 -4.31
C SER A 157 8.98 2.81 -3.30
N LYS A 158 8.83 4.01 -2.75
CA LYS A 158 7.73 4.37 -1.82
C LYS A 158 6.37 4.23 -2.51
N VAL A 159 6.21 4.81 -3.70
CA VAL A 159 4.97 4.75 -4.49
C VAL A 159 4.58 3.32 -4.82
N LYS A 160 5.52 2.51 -5.33
CA LYS A 160 5.27 1.09 -5.61
C LYS A 160 4.79 0.33 -4.37
N ARG A 161 5.39 0.58 -3.21
CA ARG A 161 5.00 -0.06 -1.94
C ARG A 161 3.56 0.27 -1.55
N VAL A 162 3.20 1.55 -1.57
CA VAL A 162 1.86 2.01 -1.18
C VAL A 162 0.79 1.46 -2.14
N ILE A 163 1.04 1.50 -3.45
CA ILE A 163 0.09 0.99 -4.45
C ILE A 163 -0.11 -0.53 -4.31
N LYS A 164 0.94 -1.30 -4.02
CA LYS A 164 0.83 -2.75 -3.77
C LYS A 164 -0.08 -3.09 -2.58
N GLN A 165 -0.22 -2.18 -1.61
CA GLN A 165 -1.10 -2.33 -0.46
C GLN A 165 -2.55 -1.88 -0.74
N CYS A 166 -2.81 -1.28 -1.91
CA CYS A 166 -4.16 -0.85 -2.28
C CYS A 166 -5.04 -2.06 -2.66
N ILE A 167 -6.09 -2.30 -1.88
CA ILE A 167 -7.01 -3.43 -2.08
C ILE A 167 -7.64 -3.42 -3.49
N LYS A 168 -8.05 -2.25 -3.99
CA LYS A 168 -8.65 -2.13 -5.33
C LYS A 168 -7.66 -2.53 -6.43
N CYS A 169 -6.42 -2.05 -6.34
CA CYS A 169 -5.36 -2.43 -7.29
C CYS A 169 -4.97 -3.90 -7.16
N LEU A 170 -4.93 -4.43 -5.93
CA LEU A 170 -4.65 -5.83 -5.67
C LEU A 170 -5.71 -6.73 -6.32
N LYS A 171 -7.00 -6.40 -6.17
CA LYS A 171 -8.11 -7.13 -6.80
C LYS A 171 -8.03 -7.09 -8.34
N VAL A 172 -7.74 -5.92 -8.92
CA VAL A 172 -7.60 -5.80 -10.39
C VAL A 172 -6.38 -6.57 -10.89
N SER A 173 -5.24 -6.47 -10.19
CA SER A 173 -4.02 -7.21 -10.56
C SER A 173 -4.19 -8.72 -10.40
N ALA A 174 -4.93 -9.20 -9.39
CA ALA A 174 -5.22 -10.62 -9.22
C ALA A 174 -6.04 -11.17 -10.40
N LYS A 175 -7.02 -10.40 -10.91
CA LYS A 175 -7.79 -10.78 -12.11
C LYS A 175 -6.92 -10.91 -13.38
N GLY A 176 -5.85 -10.12 -13.48
CA GLY A 176 -4.89 -10.18 -14.60
C GLY A 176 -3.75 -11.20 -14.43
N LYS A 177 -3.64 -11.84 -13.25
CA LYS A 177 -2.62 -12.87 -12.95
C LYS A 177 -3.12 -14.30 -13.16
N ASN A 178 -4.23 -14.46 -13.86
CA ASN A 178 -4.55 -15.72 -14.51
C ASN A 178 -3.69 -15.86 -15.78
N GLN A 179 -2.35 -15.87 -15.64
CA GLN A 179 -1.61 -16.75 -16.54
C GLN A 179 -2.04 -18.14 -16.12
N MET A 180 -2.99 -18.70 -16.87
CA MET A 180 -3.28 -20.11 -16.77
C MET A 180 -1.97 -20.81 -17.11
N MET A 181 -1.22 -21.25 -16.09
CA MET A 181 -0.41 -22.45 -16.26
C MET A 181 -1.45 -23.51 -16.55
N ALA A 182 -1.67 -23.74 -17.85
CA ALA A 182 -2.71 -24.60 -18.32
C ALA A 182 -2.54 -25.95 -17.62
N ASP A 183 -3.53 -26.32 -16.81
CA ASP A 183 -3.73 -27.71 -16.42
C ASP A 183 -3.60 -28.55 -17.70
N GLY A 184 -2.85 -29.64 -17.67
CA GLY A 184 -2.63 -30.52 -18.84
C GLY A 184 -3.96 -30.93 -19.50
N ARG A 185 -5.07 -30.90 -18.76
CA ARG A 185 -6.44 -31.06 -19.27
C ARG A 185 -6.84 -29.98 -20.30
N PHE A 186 -6.43 -28.73 -20.15
CA PHE A 186 -6.80 -27.64 -21.07
C PHE A 186 -6.07 -27.75 -22.41
N ILE A 187 -4.79 -28.14 -22.41
CA ILE A 187 -4.01 -28.40 -23.64
C ILE A 187 -4.58 -29.62 -24.38
N PHE A 188 -4.96 -30.68 -23.65
CA PHE A 188 -5.59 -31.87 -24.24
C PHE A 188 -6.96 -31.54 -24.88
N LYS A 189 -7.77 -30.70 -24.22
CA LYS A 189 -9.08 -30.24 -24.72
C LYS A 189 -8.96 -29.30 -25.95
N CYS A 190 -7.93 -28.46 -26.03
CA CYS A 190 -7.69 -27.61 -27.21
C CYS A 190 -7.15 -28.40 -28.42
N ARG A 191 -6.48 -29.54 -28.20
CA ARG A 191 -5.96 -30.41 -29.27
C ARG A 191 -7.01 -31.32 -29.90
N ASN A 192 -8.13 -31.58 -29.22
CA ASN A 192 -9.15 -32.50 -29.71
C ASN A 192 -10.57 -31.97 -29.42
N PRO A 193 -11.06 -31.00 -30.22
CA PRO A 193 -12.34 -30.32 -29.98
C PRO A 193 -13.57 -31.23 -30.04
N ALA A 194 -13.45 -32.45 -30.59
CA ALA A 194 -14.50 -33.47 -30.57
C ALA A 194 -14.78 -34.05 -29.17
N ASN A 195 -13.88 -33.88 -28.20
CA ASN A 195 -14.03 -34.38 -26.82
C ASN A 195 -14.56 -33.32 -25.84
N LYS A 196 -15.14 -32.24 -26.36
CA LYS A 196 -15.74 -31.18 -25.56
C LYS A 196 -17.02 -31.71 -24.89
N LYS A 197 -16.91 -32.22 -23.66
CA LYS A 197 -18.09 -32.39 -22.79
C LYS A 197 -18.61 -31.00 -22.42
N GLU A 198 -19.79 -30.66 -22.93
CA GLU A 198 -20.53 -29.43 -22.61
C GLU A 198 -21.37 -29.56 -21.34
N GLU A 199 -21.25 -30.69 -20.65
CA GLU A 199 -21.98 -30.99 -19.43
C GLU A 199 -21.50 -30.11 -18.26
N PRO A 200 -22.39 -29.74 -17.33
CA PRO A 200 -22.01 -29.06 -16.09
C PRO A 200 -20.94 -29.86 -15.34
N LEU A 201 -20.01 -29.15 -14.69
CA LEU A 201 -19.02 -29.79 -13.81
C LEU A 201 -19.72 -30.70 -12.82
N THR A 202 -19.26 -31.94 -12.75
CA THR A 202 -19.85 -32.91 -11.82
C THR A 202 -19.45 -32.57 -10.39
N SER A 203 -20.26 -33.02 -9.42
CA SER A 203 -19.95 -32.84 -7.99
C SER A 203 -18.57 -33.39 -7.62
N ASP A 204 -18.13 -34.46 -8.29
CA ASP A 204 -16.83 -35.08 -8.06
C ASP A 204 -15.69 -34.21 -8.59
N GLU A 205 -15.86 -33.59 -9.76
CA GLU A 205 -14.89 -32.63 -10.32
C GLU A 205 -14.76 -31.37 -9.46
N MET A 206 -15.88 -30.89 -8.91
CA MET A 206 -15.88 -29.77 -7.97
C MET A 206 -15.15 -30.13 -6.66
N SER A 207 -15.41 -31.34 -6.13
CA SER A 207 -14.73 -31.84 -4.92
C SER A 207 -13.23 -32.04 -5.14
N GLU A 208 -12.82 -32.50 -6.34
CA GLU A 208 -11.41 -32.66 -6.71
C GLU A 208 -10.72 -31.29 -6.83
N ALA A 209 -11.38 -30.30 -7.43
CA ALA A 209 -10.87 -28.94 -7.54
C ALA A 209 -10.73 -28.26 -6.17
N GLU A 210 -11.72 -28.42 -5.28
CA GLU A 210 -11.66 -27.90 -3.92
C GLU A 210 -10.51 -28.53 -3.13
N THR A 211 -10.39 -29.86 -3.19
CA THR A 211 -9.27 -30.62 -2.60
C THR A 211 -7.93 -30.07 -3.09
N TYR A 212 -7.80 -29.86 -4.40
CA TYR A 212 -6.57 -29.34 -5.00
C TYR A 212 -6.20 -27.95 -4.46
N LEU A 213 -7.17 -27.03 -4.39
CA LEU A 213 -6.94 -25.67 -3.89
C LEU A 213 -6.50 -25.67 -2.42
N ILE A 214 -7.14 -26.47 -1.58
CA ILE A 214 -6.78 -26.62 -0.16
C ILE A 214 -5.35 -27.13 -0.03
N LYS A 215 -4.98 -28.16 -0.80
CA LYS A 215 -3.63 -28.74 -0.81
C LYS A 215 -2.57 -27.71 -1.22
N GLN A 216 -2.82 -26.89 -2.25
CA GLN A 216 -1.88 -25.85 -2.68
C GLN A 216 -1.67 -24.75 -1.63
N VAL A 217 -2.74 -24.31 -0.96
CA VAL A 217 -2.65 -23.31 0.11
C VAL A 217 -1.83 -23.84 1.29
N GLN A 218 -2.07 -25.08 1.70
CA GLN A 218 -1.33 -25.70 2.80
C GLN A 218 0.15 -25.93 2.45
N LEU A 219 0.45 -26.34 1.21
CA LEU A 219 1.82 -26.43 0.71
C LEU A 219 2.54 -25.07 0.65
N GLY A 220 1.81 -23.95 0.55
CA GLY A 220 2.43 -22.63 0.60
C GLY A 220 2.70 -22.14 2.03
N LEU A 221 1.78 -22.43 2.95
CA LEU A 221 1.79 -21.84 4.30
C LEU A 221 2.39 -22.74 5.38
N PHE A 222 2.29 -24.06 5.22
CA PHE A 222 2.65 -25.07 6.22
C PHE A 222 3.57 -26.16 5.64
N HIS A 223 4.35 -25.81 4.61
CA HIS A 223 5.19 -26.77 3.88
C HIS A 223 6.18 -27.53 4.78
N THR A 224 6.71 -26.87 5.81
CA THR A 224 7.62 -27.46 6.79
C THR A 224 6.92 -28.52 7.63
N GLU A 225 5.71 -28.24 8.09
CA GLU A 225 4.87 -29.13 8.87
C GLU A 225 4.38 -30.31 8.03
N MET A 226 3.95 -30.06 6.79
CA MET A 226 3.55 -31.12 5.85
C MET A 226 4.71 -32.06 5.52
N ARG A 227 5.91 -31.53 5.30
CA ARG A 227 7.11 -32.34 5.04
C ARG A 227 7.48 -33.17 6.27
N ALA A 228 7.38 -32.59 7.47
CA ALA A 228 7.62 -33.32 8.71
C ALA A 228 6.63 -34.49 8.86
N MET A 229 5.33 -34.24 8.73
CA MET A 229 4.29 -35.28 8.80
C MET A 229 4.47 -36.37 7.73
N LYS A 230 4.77 -35.99 6.48
CA LYS A 230 4.97 -36.94 5.37
C LYS A 230 6.19 -37.85 5.57
N ASN A 231 7.22 -37.35 6.24
CA ASN A 231 8.43 -38.09 6.55
C ASN A 231 8.39 -38.79 7.92
N GLY A 232 7.25 -38.76 8.63
CA GLY A 232 7.12 -39.34 9.97
C GLY A 232 7.94 -38.62 11.05
N ALA A 233 8.33 -37.37 10.80
CA ALA A 233 9.09 -36.54 11.73
C ALA A 233 8.16 -35.62 12.55
N ASP A 234 8.58 -35.31 13.77
CA ASP A 234 7.81 -34.43 14.66
C ASP A 234 7.74 -32.99 14.13
N ILE A 235 6.54 -32.41 14.24
CA ILE A 235 6.31 -31.02 13.89
C ILE A 235 6.95 -30.13 14.95
N CYS A 236 7.58 -29.03 14.51
CA CYS A 236 8.18 -28.05 15.41
C CYS A 236 7.19 -27.58 16.49
N ASN A 237 7.61 -27.64 17.75
CA ASN A 237 6.87 -27.20 18.94
C ASN A 237 6.41 -25.73 18.92
N ARG A 238 7.00 -24.89 18.06
CA ARG A 238 6.57 -23.51 17.83
C ARG A 238 5.47 -23.38 16.78
N SER A 239 5.17 -24.43 16.02
CA SER A 239 4.11 -24.40 15.02
C SER A 239 2.75 -24.25 15.68
N LYS A 240 1.95 -23.32 15.15
CA LYS A 240 0.57 -23.11 15.60
C LYS A 240 -0.33 -24.30 15.24
N VAL A 241 0.04 -25.06 14.21
CA VAL A 241 -0.72 -26.20 13.71
C VAL A 241 -0.58 -27.41 14.62
N LEU A 242 0.58 -27.59 15.28
CA LEU A 242 0.81 -28.69 16.22
C LEU A 242 -0.19 -28.69 17.39
N LYS A 243 -0.61 -27.51 17.86
CA LYS A 243 -1.59 -27.37 18.96
C LYS A 243 -3.00 -27.82 18.60
N LEU A 244 -3.26 -28.07 17.32
CA LEU A 244 -4.57 -28.41 16.78
C LEU A 244 -4.69 -29.89 16.40
N SER A 245 -3.77 -30.74 16.88
CA SER A 245 -3.74 -32.19 16.62
C SER A 245 -3.86 -32.53 15.12
N PRO A 246 -2.88 -32.08 14.31
CA PRO A 246 -2.96 -32.19 12.86
C PRO A 246 -2.60 -33.62 12.38
N PHE A 247 -3.27 -34.08 11.32
CA PHE A 247 -2.95 -35.32 10.61
C PHE A 247 -3.09 -35.13 9.10
N LEU A 248 -2.43 -35.97 8.29
CA LEU A 248 -2.63 -35.98 6.85
C LEU A 248 -3.75 -36.97 6.49
N ASP A 249 -4.72 -36.52 5.69
CA ASP A 249 -5.72 -37.42 5.10
C ASP A 249 -5.18 -38.17 3.88
N ASP A 250 -5.99 -39.05 3.30
CA ASP A 250 -5.63 -39.89 2.14
C ASP A 250 -5.27 -39.07 0.89
N LYS A 251 -5.63 -37.78 0.87
CA LYS A 251 -5.31 -36.84 -0.21
C LYS A 251 -4.07 -35.99 0.10
N GLU A 252 -3.37 -36.30 1.19
CA GLU A 252 -2.21 -35.61 1.75
C GLU A 252 -2.48 -34.14 2.11
N ILE A 253 -3.67 -33.87 2.64
CA ILE A 253 -4.08 -32.56 3.17
C ILE A 253 -4.04 -32.61 4.69
N ILE A 254 -3.52 -31.56 5.32
CA ILE A 254 -3.59 -31.38 6.77
C ILE A 254 -5.06 -31.21 7.18
N ARG A 255 -5.57 -32.18 7.93
CA ARG A 255 -6.81 -32.14 8.68
C ARG A 255 -6.50 -32.00 10.16
N LEU A 256 -7.48 -31.49 10.92
CA LEU A 256 -7.35 -31.28 12.35
C LEU A 256 -8.31 -32.22 13.06
N ASN A 257 -7.82 -32.93 14.07
CA ASN A 257 -8.67 -33.79 14.88
C ASN A 257 -9.24 -32.96 16.04
N PHE A 258 -10.54 -32.64 16.00
CA PHE A 258 -11.24 -31.95 17.08
C PHE A 258 -12.02 -32.97 17.92
N PRO A 259 -11.52 -33.39 19.10
CA PRO A 259 -12.19 -34.43 19.88
C PRO A 259 -13.53 -34.02 20.50
N ASN A 260 -14.04 -32.79 20.30
CA ASN A 260 -15.33 -32.33 20.86
C ASN A 260 -15.97 -31.18 20.04
N CYS A 261 -16.12 -31.32 18.72
CA CYS A 261 -16.93 -30.38 17.95
C CYS A 261 -18.20 -31.06 17.42
N CYS A 262 -19.31 -30.93 18.16
CA CYS A 262 -20.66 -31.29 17.75
C CYS A 262 -21.24 -30.40 16.62
N ILE A 263 -20.40 -29.72 15.85
CA ILE A 263 -20.84 -28.86 14.75
C ILE A 263 -20.14 -29.37 13.50
N LEU A 264 -20.94 -29.89 12.56
CA LEU A 264 -20.60 -30.52 11.27
C LEU A 264 -20.75 -32.05 11.20
N GLN A 265 -21.85 -32.59 11.75
CA GLN A 265 -22.62 -33.59 11.00
C GLN A 265 -23.52 -32.85 9.99
N LEU A 266 -22.92 -32.33 8.92
CA LEU A 266 -23.66 -32.07 7.70
C LEU A 266 -23.21 -33.13 6.68
N HIS A 267 -23.82 -34.31 6.81
CA HIS A 267 -23.97 -35.20 5.68
C HIS A 267 -24.67 -34.42 4.55
N PRO A 268 -24.16 -34.45 3.31
CA PRO A 268 -24.97 -34.00 2.18
C PRO A 268 -26.14 -34.98 2.07
N LYS A 269 -27.33 -34.55 2.50
CA LYS A 269 -28.56 -35.23 2.11
C LYS A 269 -28.72 -35.04 0.61
N ASN A 270 -28.60 -36.15 -0.11
CA ASN A 270 -29.19 -36.33 -1.41
C ASN A 270 -30.69 -36.03 -1.28
N ASP A 271 -31.13 -34.86 -1.73
CA ASP A 271 -32.53 -34.66 -2.08
C ASP A 271 -32.63 -34.34 -3.57
N VAL A 272 -32.90 -35.43 -4.27
CA VAL A 272 -33.50 -35.51 -5.59
C VAL A 272 -34.77 -34.65 -5.60
N TYR A 273 -34.80 -33.59 -6.40
CA TYR A 273 -36.06 -33.07 -6.92
C TYR A 273 -36.19 -33.49 -8.38
N SER A 274 -36.96 -34.56 -8.58
CA SER A 274 -37.62 -34.90 -9.83
C SER A 274 -39.10 -35.05 -9.52
N ARG A 275 -39.89 -34.05 -9.90
CA ARG A 275 -41.20 -34.15 -10.56
C ARG A 275 -41.71 -32.75 -10.88
#